data_AF-Q0CNN3-F1
#
_entry.id   AF-Q0CNN3-F1
#
_cell.length_a   1.000
_cell.length_b   1.000
_cell.length_c   1.000
_cell.angle_alpha   90.00
_cell.angle_beta   90.00
_cell.angle_gamma   90.00
#
_symmetry.space_group_name_H-M   'P 1'
#
loop_
_entity.id
_entity.type
_entity.pdbx_description
1 polymer ?
#
loop_
_entity_poly.entity_id
_entity_poly.type
_entity_poly.pdbx_seq_one_letter_code
_entity_poly.pdbx_strand_id
1 'polypeptide(L)'
;MAWYSILPADFFYVESWAARVFVFLGLVTIFPWAALLLFDLALYLWRMVIYEIPVVGGRARGMQRPHAPSLNERADAPRQVLGLAGYDDGERGKGEGVKRRNPREDAE
;
A
#
# COMPACT_ATOMS: atom_id res chain seq x y z
N MET A 1 -45.87 -34.04 19.10
CA MET A 1 -45.30 -33.36 20.29
C MET A 1 -44.21 -32.44 19.81
N ALA A 2 -44.42 -31.12 19.82
CA ALA A 2 -43.41 -30.19 19.34
C ALA A 2 -42.25 -30.15 20.34
N TRP A 3 -41.11 -30.75 19.97
CA TRP A 3 -39.89 -30.77 20.77
C TRP A 3 -39.22 -29.38 20.93
N TYR A 4 -39.83 -28.33 20.36
CA TYR A 4 -39.24 -26.99 20.24
C TYR A 4 -40.16 -25.87 20.74
N SER A 5 -41.35 -26.16 21.25
CA SER A 5 -42.28 -25.12 21.69
C SER A 5 -42.03 -24.78 23.16
N ILE A 6 -41.71 -23.51 23.42
CA ILE A 6 -41.45 -23.00 24.77
C ILE A 6 -42.75 -22.55 25.45
N LEU A 7 -43.78 -22.23 24.67
CA LEU A 7 -45.08 -21.75 25.16
C LEU A 7 -46.18 -22.83 25.09
N PRO A 8 -47.27 -22.70 25.86
CA PRO A 8 -48.44 -23.56 25.74
C PRO A 8 -49.01 -23.54 24.31
N ALA A 9 -49.66 -24.65 23.91
CA ALA A 9 -50.13 -24.86 22.53
C ALA A 9 -51.02 -23.74 21.97
N ASP A 10 -51.78 -23.06 22.83
CA ASP A 10 -52.66 -21.94 22.47
C ASP A 10 -51.89 -20.68 21.99
N PHE A 11 -50.60 -20.57 22.30
CA PHE A 11 -49.75 -19.41 21.97
C PHE A 11 -48.77 -19.65 20.82
N PHE A 12 -48.91 -20.76 20.08
CA PHE A 12 -48.03 -21.11 18.97
C PHE A 12 -47.90 -20.00 17.91
N TYR A 13 -48.99 -19.26 17.66
CA TYR A 13 -48.98 -18.14 16.72
C TYR A 13 -47.99 -17.05 17.13
N VAL A 14 -47.98 -16.67 18.41
CA VAL A 14 -47.10 -15.63 18.96
C VAL A 14 -45.64 -16.09 18.91
N GLU A 15 -45.37 -17.34 19.28
CA GLU A 15 -44.04 -17.94 19.23
C GLU A 15 -43.45 -17.91 17.81
N SER A 16 -44.25 -18.32 16.82
CA SER A 16 -43.82 -18.33 15.42
C SER A 16 -43.55 -16.92 14.87
N TRP A 17 -44.34 -15.93 15.27
CA TRP A 17 -44.15 -14.54 14.86
C TRP A 17 -42.90 -13.94 15.51
N ALA A 18 -42.70 -14.19 16.81
CA ALA A 18 -41.50 -13.76 17.53
C ALA A 18 -40.24 -14.36 16.91
N ALA A 19 -40.22 -15.66 16.62
CA ALA A 19 -39.07 -16.31 15.98
C ALA A 19 -38.71 -15.67 14.63
N ARG A 20 -39.70 -15.37 13.79
CA ARG A 20 -39.48 -14.68 12.50
C ARG A 20 -38.90 -13.28 12.69
N VAL A 21 -39.41 -12.52 13.65
CA VAL A 21 -38.90 -11.18 13.98
C VAL A 21 -37.44 -11.27 14.43
N PHE A 22 -37.10 -12.19 15.32
CA PHE A 22 -35.72 -12.38 15.78
C PHE A 22 -34.77 -12.77 14.65
N VAL A 23 -35.18 -13.69 13.76
CA VAL A 23 -34.39 -14.07 12.59
C VAL A 23 -34.21 -12.89 11.65
N PHE A 24 -35.27 -12.12 11.41
CA PHE A 24 -35.20 -10.92 10.58
C PHE A 24 -34.26 -9.88 11.18
N LEU A 25 -34.38 -9.56 12.47
CA LEU A 25 -33.48 -8.63 13.16
C LEU A 25 -32.03 -9.12 13.13
N GLY A 26 -31.81 -10.41 13.36
CA GLY A 26 -30.49 -11.03 13.26
C GLY A 26 -29.88 -10.85 11.87
N LEU A 27 -30.67 -11.08 10.82
CA LEU A 27 -30.24 -10.89 9.44
C LEU A 27 -29.94 -9.40 9.17
N VAL A 28 -30.84 -8.48 9.54
CA VAL A 28 -30.62 -7.03 9.36
C VAL A 28 -29.37 -6.55 10.10
N THR A 29 -29.08 -7.12 11.26
CA THR A 29 -27.91 -6.73 12.07
C THR A 29 -26.61 -7.28 11.51
N ILE A 30 -26.59 -8.55 11.08
CA ILE A 30 -25.37 -9.23 10.62
C ILE A 30 -25.08 -8.90 9.15
N PHE A 31 -26.10 -8.69 8.34
CA PHE A 31 -25.98 -8.49 6.89
C PHE A 31 -24.98 -7.40 6.49
N PRO A 32 -24.97 -6.20 7.10
CA PRO A 32 -23.99 -5.17 6.75
C PRO A 32 -22.55 -5.64 6.95
N TRP A 33 -22.26 -6.32 8.06
CA TRP A 33 -20.93 -6.84 8.36
C TRP A 33 -20.55 -8.01 7.46
N ALA A 34 -21.48 -8.94 7.24
CA ALA A 34 -21.28 -10.08 6.35
C ALA A 34 -21.01 -9.62 4.90
N ALA A 35 -21.73 -8.60 4.43
CA ALA A 35 -21.52 -8.00 3.12
C ALA A 35 -20.12 -7.39 2.98
N LEU A 36 -19.64 -6.66 4.00
CA LEU A 36 -18.28 -6.11 4.00
C LEU A 36 -17.21 -7.19 3.93
N LEU A 37 -17.34 -8.27 4.71
CA LEU A 37 -16.40 -9.40 4.68
C LEU A 37 -16.41 -10.11 3.33
N LEU A 38 -17.60 -10.34 2.77
CA LEU A 38 -17.75 -11.00 1.47
C LEU A 38 -17.20 -10.12 0.34
N PHE A 39 -17.40 -8.81 0.43
CA PHE A 39 -16.82 -7.84 -0.48
C PHE A 39 -15.29 -7.83 -0.41
N ASP A 40 -14.70 -7.81 0.80
CA ASP A 40 -13.25 -7.85 0.97
C ASP A 40 -12.65 -9.18 0.45
N LEU A 41 -13.31 -10.32 0.73
CA LEU A 41 -12.91 -11.61 0.18
C LEU A 41 -12.98 -11.63 -1.35
N ALA A 42 -14.05 -11.10 -1.94
CA ALA A 42 -14.21 -11.01 -3.38
C ALA A 42 -13.13 -10.11 -4.00
N LEU A 43 -12.85 -8.95 -3.39
CA LEU A 43 -11.76 -8.08 -3.81
C LEU A 43 -10.40 -8.76 -3.68
N TYR A 44 -10.17 -9.51 -2.61
CA TYR A 44 -8.93 -10.26 -2.40
C TYR A 44 -8.74 -11.31 -3.50
N LEU A 45 -9.77 -12.09 -3.80
CA LEU A 45 -9.73 -13.11 -4.85
C LEU A 45 -9.55 -12.47 -6.22
N TRP A 46 -10.32 -11.42 -6.53
CA TRP A 46 -10.18 -10.66 -7.76
C TRP A 46 -8.76 -10.13 -7.94
N ARG A 47 -8.21 -9.54 -6.88
CA ARG A 47 -6.85 -9.03 -6.84
C ARG A 47 -5.83 -10.15 -7.04
N MET A 48 -6.01 -11.30 -6.40
CA MET A 48 -5.16 -12.48 -6.57
C MET A 48 -5.17 -12.98 -8.01
N VAL A 49 -6.34 -13.08 -8.63
CA VAL A 49 -6.51 -13.49 -10.03
C VAL A 49 -5.82 -12.52 -10.98
N ILE A 50 -5.99 -11.21 -10.79
CA ILE A 50 -5.30 -10.19 -11.60
C ILE A 50 -3.78 -10.20 -11.39
N TYR A 51 -3.30 -10.49 -10.18
CA TYR A 51 -1.86 -10.63 -9.93
C TYR A 51 -1.26 -11.84 -10.66
N GLU A 52 -2.03 -12.92 -10.85
CA GLU A 52 -1.58 -14.07 -11.64
C GLU A 52 -1.66 -13.82 -13.15
N ILE A 53 -2.64 -13.05 -13.62
CA ILE A 53 -2.79 -12.70 -15.03
C ILE A 53 -1.84 -11.54 -15.37
N PRO A 54 -0.74 -11.75 -16.13
CA PRO A 54 0.35 -10.80 -16.33
C PRO A 54 -0.01 -9.57 -17.17
N VAL A 55 -1.29 -9.31 -17.42
CA VAL A 55 -1.78 -8.25 -18.32
C VAL A 55 -1.89 -6.89 -17.61
N VAL A 56 -2.20 -6.86 -16.30
CA VAL A 56 -2.47 -5.59 -15.58
C VAL A 56 -1.72 -5.46 -14.25
N GLY A 57 -1.53 -6.55 -13.50
CA GLY A 57 -0.96 -6.53 -12.14
C GLY A 57 0.42 -7.17 -12.02
N GLY A 58 1.17 -7.24 -13.13
CA GLY A 58 2.39 -8.02 -13.33
C GLY A 58 3.14 -8.40 -12.06
N ARG A 59 3.44 -9.71 -11.90
CA ARG A 59 4.63 -10.14 -11.15
C ARG A 59 5.74 -9.16 -11.54
N ALA A 60 6.24 -8.41 -10.57
CA ALA A 60 7.47 -7.65 -10.68
C ALA A 60 8.64 -8.63 -10.90
N ARG A 61 8.64 -9.29 -12.07
CA ARG A 61 9.45 -10.44 -12.44
C ARG A 61 10.76 -10.00 -13.10
N GLY A 62 11.16 -8.74 -12.92
CA GLY A 62 12.36 -8.22 -13.56
C GLY A 62 12.80 -6.81 -13.18
N MET A 63 12.03 -6.07 -12.37
CA MET A 63 12.55 -4.80 -11.83
C MET A 63 13.53 -5.14 -10.72
N GLN A 64 14.81 -5.04 -11.08
CA GLN A 64 15.95 -5.05 -10.20
C GLN A 64 15.61 -4.21 -8.97
N ARG A 65 15.76 -4.78 -7.77
CA ARG A 65 15.59 -4.03 -6.52
C ARG A 65 16.36 -2.73 -6.68
N PRO A 66 15.75 -1.54 -6.51
CA PRO A 66 16.46 -0.29 -6.64
C PRO A 66 17.66 -0.37 -5.71
N HIS A 67 18.84 -0.51 -6.31
CA HIS A 67 20.08 -0.61 -5.59
C HIS A 67 20.33 0.79 -5.05
N ALA A 68 20.62 0.90 -3.75
CA ALA A 68 21.05 2.17 -3.20
C ALA A 68 22.23 2.68 -4.05
N PRO A 69 22.21 3.94 -4.52
CA PRO A 69 23.32 4.54 -5.24
C PRO A 69 24.59 4.33 -4.43
N SER A 70 25.63 3.78 -5.06
CA SER A 70 26.88 3.57 -4.33
C SER A 70 27.46 4.93 -3.96
N LEU A 71 28.02 5.05 -2.74
CA LEU A 71 28.51 6.32 -2.18
C LEU A 71 29.57 7.06 -3.04
N ASN A 72 30.06 6.44 -4.12
CA ASN A 72 30.99 7.05 -5.08
C ASN A 72 30.35 7.70 -6.31
N GLU A 73 29.05 7.52 -6.56
CA GLU A 73 28.37 8.09 -7.75
C GLU A 73 28.09 9.60 -7.64
N ARG A 74 28.47 10.25 -6.53
CA ARG A 74 28.04 11.61 -6.17
C ARG A 74 29.16 12.63 -5.96
N ALA A 75 30.29 12.48 -6.65
CA ALA A 75 31.30 13.54 -6.64
C ALA A 75 30.94 14.74 -7.56
N ASP A 76 30.19 14.53 -8.65
CA ASP A 76 30.01 15.57 -9.70
C ASP A 76 28.55 15.99 -9.99
N ALA A 77 27.57 15.59 -9.17
CA ALA A 77 26.18 16.03 -9.36
C ALA A 77 25.90 17.34 -8.59
N PRO A 78 25.51 18.45 -9.25
CA PRO A 78 25.24 19.72 -8.57
C PRO A 78 24.06 19.54 -7.59
N ARG A 79 24.30 19.93 -6.34
CA ARG A 79 23.35 19.86 -5.22
C ARG A 79 22.11 20.69 -5.53
N GLN A 80 21.04 20.06 -6.01
CA GLN A 80 19.73 20.69 -6.07
C GLN A 80 19.10 20.59 -4.68
N VAL A 81 19.27 21.66 -3.89
CA VAL A 81 18.62 21.83 -2.60
C VAL A 81 17.18 22.25 -2.91
N LEU A 82 16.22 21.34 -2.73
CA LEU A 82 14.80 21.68 -2.80
C LEU A 82 14.42 22.41 -1.50
N GLY A 83 14.84 23.68 -1.41
CA GLY A 83 14.41 24.63 -0.39
C GLY A 83 13.33 25.52 -0.98
N LEU A 84 12.12 25.43 -0.46
CA LEU A 84 11.06 26.42 -0.67
C LEU A 84 11.42 27.67 0.16
N ALA A 85 12.42 28.43 -0.28
CA ALA A 85 12.77 29.72 0.28
C ALA A 85 13.41 30.57 -0.83
N GLY A 86 12.91 31.79 -0.96
CA GLY A 86 13.19 32.71 -2.06
C GLY A 86 14.67 32.83 -2.39
N TYR A 87 14.94 32.71 -3.70
CA TYR A 87 16.20 33.02 -4.33
C TYR A 87 16.42 34.53 -4.24
N ASP A 88 17.26 34.97 -3.30
CA ASP A 88 17.84 36.30 -3.30
C ASP A 88 19.37 36.21 -3.16
N ASP A 89 19.98 36.88 -4.13
CA ASP A 89 21.33 37.45 -4.21
C ASP A 89 22.60 36.60 -4.02
N GLY A 90 23.62 37.00 -4.80
CA GLY A 90 25.00 36.96 -4.33
C GLY A 90 26.00 36.33 -5.30
N GLU A 91 26.58 37.16 -6.16
CA GLU A 91 27.90 36.90 -6.75
C GLU A 91 28.90 36.29 -5.74
N ARG A 92 29.71 35.31 -6.19
CA ARG A 92 31.18 35.28 -5.97
C ARG A 92 31.79 33.94 -6.37
N GLY A 93 32.91 34.02 -7.08
CA GLY A 93 33.99 33.05 -6.91
C GLY A 93 34.57 32.44 -8.17
N LYS A 94 35.26 33.26 -9.00
CA LYS A 94 36.40 32.76 -9.80
C LYS A 94 37.38 32.04 -8.87
N GLY A 95 37.80 30.83 -9.23
CA GLY A 95 38.89 30.11 -8.59
C GLY A 95 39.69 29.33 -9.62
N GLU A 96 40.74 29.95 -10.15
CA GLU A 96 41.83 29.28 -10.87
C GLU A 96 42.66 28.40 -9.91
N GLY A 97 43.27 27.34 -10.45
CA GLY A 97 44.33 26.53 -9.80
C GLY A 97 43.98 25.03 -9.81
N VAL A 98 44.84 24.08 -10.20
CA VAL A 98 46.30 23.99 -10.13
C VAL A 98 46.79 22.97 -11.16
N LYS A 99 47.71 23.36 -12.05
CA LYS A 99 48.42 22.44 -12.96
C LYS A 99 49.50 21.71 -12.15
N ARG A 100 49.30 20.42 -11.84
CA ARG A 100 50.30 19.60 -11.12
C ARG A 100 51.55 19.40 -11.98
N ARG A 101 52.70 19.91 -11.51
CA ARG A 101 54.04 19.64 -12.06
C ARG A 101 54.48 18.26 -11.56
N ASN A 102 54.87 17.37 -12.46
CA ASN A 102 55.37 16.02 -12.15
C ASN A 102 56.89 16.07 -11.91
N PRO A 103 57.43 15.60 -10.77
CA PRO A 103 58.86 15.67 -10.45
C PRO A 103 59.59 14.34 -10.74
N ARG A 104 59.45 13.78 -11.94
CA ARG A 104 60.03 12.47 -12.29
C ARG A 104 60.78 12.44 -13.62
N GLU A 105 61.31 13.56 -14.09
CA GLU A 105 62.09 13.59 -15.35
C GLU A 105 63.55 14.04 -15.15
N ASP A 106 63.99 14.21 -13.91
CA ASP A 106 65.31 14.74 -13.53
C ASP A 106 66.19 13.72 -12.79
N ALA A 107 65.84 12.44 -12.84
CA ALA A 107 66.70 11.36 -12.38
C ALA A 107 66.56 10.14 -13.30
N GLU A 108 67.19 10.20 -14.47
CA GLU A 108 67.91 9.10 -15.13
C GLU A 108 68.61 9.58 -16.41
#